data_AF-A0A1Z8ADD4-F1
#
_entry.id   AF-A0A1Z8ADD4-F1
#
_cell.length_a   1.000
_cell.length_b   1.000
_cell.length_c   1.000
_cell.angle_alpha   90.00
_cell.angle_beta   90.00
_cell.angle_gamma   90.00
#
_symmetry.space_group_name_H-M   'P 1'
#
loop_
_entity.id
_entity.type
_entity.pdbx_description
1 polymer ?
#
loop_
_entity_poly.entity_id
_entity_poly.type
_entity_poly.pdbx_seq_one_letter_code
_entity_poly.pdbx_strand_id
1 'polypeptide(L)'
;MTLNSAYFRPRSCGTVRLASNDIDAAPLINPNYWADPHDHTMSIRGLKLAQEILRQDALKSFIQRERKLHGRTCKRMRTILICLRAFQD
;
A
#
# COMPACT_ATOMS: atom_id res chain seq x y z
N MET A 1 12.36 3.04 -12.76
CA MET A 1 12.50 2.31 -11.48
C MET A 1 11.21 2.40 -10.69
N THR A 2 10.82 1.32 -10.01
CA THR A 2 9.64 1.26 -9.12
C THR A 2 10.08 0.70 -7.77
N LEU A 3 9.66 1.32 -6.68
CA LEU A 3 9.92 0.86 -5.32
C LEU A 3 8.59 0.58 -4.63
N ASN A 4 8.38 -0.67 -4.21
CA ASN A 4 7.24 -1.04 -3.37
C ASN A 4 7.61 -0.84 -1.90
N SER A 5 6.68 -0.30 -1.11
CA SER A 5 6.76 -0.25 0.34
C SER A 5 5.61 -1.06 0.92
N ALA A 6 5.92 -2.17 1.57
CA ALA A 6 4.96 -3.04 2.25
C ALA A 6 5.16 -3.00 3.78
N TYR A 7 4.05 -3.06 4.52
CA TYR A 7 4.06 -3.18 5.98
C TYR A 7 3.73 -4.62 6.38
N PHE A 8 4.70 -5.30 7.00
CA PHE A 8 4.63 -6.74 7.28
C PHE A 8 4.03 -7.13 8.63
N ARG A 9 3.70 -6.17 9.50
CA ARG A 9 3.09 -6.43 10.82
C ARG A 9 1.76 -5.69 11.00
N PRO A 10 0.78 -5.88 10.10
CA PRO A 10 -0.52 -5.24 10.25
C PRO A 10 -1.22 -5.73 11.52
N ARG A 11 -1.96 -4.82 12.16
CA ARG A 11 -2.88 -5.15 13.26
C ARG A 11 -4.26 -5.52 12.74
N SER A 12 -4.60 -5.09 11.53
CA SER A 12 -5.83 -5.46 10.86
C SER A 12 -5.83 -6.95 10.57
N CYS A 13 -6.83 -7.66 11.09
CA CYS A 13 -7.04 -9.07 10.84
C CYS A 13 -8.24 -9.26 9.91
N GLY A 14 -8.01 -10.04 8.85
CA GLY A 14 -9.03 -10.47 7.90
C GLY A 14 -9.72 -11.77 8.29
N THR A 15 -10.54 -12.28 7.39
CA THR A 15 -11.24 -13.55 7.52
C THR A 15 -11.10 -14.36 6.23
N VAL A 16 -11.06 -15.68 6.38
CA VAL A 16 -11.19 -16.64 5.28
C VAL A 16 -12.37 -17.53 5.62
N ARG A 17 -13.34 -17.67 4.71
CA ARG A 17 -14.54 -18.47 4.91
C ARG A 17 -14.75 -19.41 3.72
N LEU A 18 -15.37 -20.55 3.98
CA LEU A 18 -15.86 -21.41 2.90
C LEU A 18 -16.92 -20.66 2.10
N ALA A 19 -16.81 -20.69 0.77
CA ALA A 19 -17.83 -20.15 -0.11
C ALA A 19 -19.04 -21.10 -0.22
N SER A 20 -18.79 -22.40 -0.14
CA SER A 20 -19.79 -23.47 -0.24
C SER A 20 -19.27 -24.75 0.41
N ASN A 21 -20.03 -25.85 0.29
CA ASN A 21 -19.62 -27.19 0.71
C ASN A 21 -18.78 -27.93 -0.37
N ASP A 22 -18.52 -27.29 -1.50
CA ASP A 22 -17.68 -27.84 -2.56
C ASP A 22 -16.20 -27.62 -2.22
N ILE A 23 -15.40 -28.68 -2.28
CA ILE A 23 -13.98 -28.64 -1.92
C ILE A 23 -13.14 -27.92 -2.99
N ASP A 24 -13.62 -27.89 -4.24
CA ASP A 24 -12.95 -27.24 -5.36
C ASP A 24 -13.34 -25.75 -5.48
N ALA A 25 -14.33 -25.29 -4.70
CA ALA A 25 -14.75 -23.90 -4.69
C ALA A 25 -13.72 -23.00 -4.01
N ALA A 26 -13.38 -21.88 -4.67
CA ALA A 26 -12.48 -20.88 -4.09
C ALA A 26 -13.07 -20.28 -2.79
N PRO A 27 -12.26 -20.11 -1.74
CA PRO A 27 -12.74 -19.56 -0.47
C PRO A 27 -13.02 -18.06 -0.59
N LEU A 28 -13.90 -17.56 0.27
CA LEU A 28 -14.13 -16.13 0.43
C LEU A 28 -13.03 -15.55 1.31
N ILE A 29 -12.15 -14.75 0.69
CA ILE A 29 -11.06 -14.07 1.38
C ILE A 29 -11.43 -12.60 1.55
N ASN A 30 -11.54 -12.15 2.80
CA ASN A 30 -11.65 -10.73 3.13
C ASN A 30 -10.44 -10.33 3.98
N PRO A 31 -9.40 -9.72 3.38
CA PRO A 31 -8.19 -9.31 4.11
C PRO A 31 -8.44 -8.25 5.19
N ASN A 32 -9.57 -7.54 5.11
CA ASN A 32 -9.92 -6.45 6.03
C ASN A 32 -8.80 -5.41 6.14
N TYR A 33 -8.22 -5.03 5.00
CA TYR A 33 -7.14 -4.04 4.97
C TYR A 33 -7.57 -2.76 5.65
N TRP A 34 -6.65 -2.21 6.46
CA TRP A 34 -6.81 -0.89 7.06
C TRP A 34 -7.95 -0.74 8.07
N ALA A 35 -8.40 -1.84 8.67
CA ALA A 35 -9.35 -1.81 9.77
C ALA A 35 -8.77 -1.10 11.01
N ASP A 36 -7.49 -1.31 11.30
CA ASP A 36 -6.78 -0.61 12.38
C ASP A 36 -6.12 0.69 11.85
N PRO A 37 -6.42 1.88 12.43
CA PRO A 37 -5.78 3.15 12.09
C PRO A 37 -4.23 3.13 12.14
N HIS A 38 -3.64 2.24 12.93
CA HIS A 38 -2.19 2.05 13.02
C HIS A 38 -1.59 1.62 11.67
N ASP A 39 -2.28 0.73 10.95
CA ASP A 39 -1.77 0.17 9.69
C ASP A 39 -1.70 1.23 8.60
N HIS A 40 -2.66 2.17 8.58
CA HIS A 40 -2.59 3.36 7.74
C HIS A 40 -1.35 4.18 8.07
N THR A 41 -1.14 4.45 9.35
CA THR A 41 -0.05 5.30 9.82
C THR A 41 1.31 4.70 9.46
N MET A 42 1.48 3.39 9.63
CA MET A 42 2.71 2.69 9.30
C MET A 42 2.93 2.59 7.78
N SER A 43 1.89 2.34 6.99
CA SER A 43 1.97 2.33 5.52
C SER A 43 2.40 3.69 4.97
N ILE A 44 1.88 4.79 5.55
CA ILE A 44 2.27 6.15 5.17
C ILE A 44 3.71 6.46 5.55
N ARG A 45 4.18 5.96 6.70
CA ARG A 45 5.59 6.08 7.09
C ARG A 45 6.50 5.36 6.09
N GLY A 46 6.12 4.15 5.66
CA GLY A 46 6.84 3.39 4.63
C GLY A 46 6.92 4.14 3.30
N LEU A 47 5.81 4.74 2.84
CA LEU A 47 5.84 5.54 1.61
C LEU A 47 6.78 6.74 1.71
N LYS A 48 6.78 7.47 2.85
CA LYS A 48 7.69 8.60 3.05
C LYS A 48 9.15 8.16 3.02
N LEU A 49 9.47 7.02 3.62
CA LEU A 49 10.81 6.43 3.57
C LEU A 49 11.19 6.05 2.13
N ALA A 50 10.28 5.45 1.37
CA ALA A 50 10.51 5.15 -0.04
C ALA A 50 10.80 6.41 -0.86
N GLN A 51 10.07 7.51 -0.62
CA GLN A 51 10.34 8.81 -1.25
C GLN A 51 11.71 9.38 -0.86
N GLU A 52 12.13 9.21 0.38
CA GLU A 52 13.45 9.64 0.88
C GLU A 52 14.58 8.83 0.23
N ILE A 53 14.44 7.51 0.13
CA ILE A 53 15.39 6.64 -0.57
C ILE A 53 15.49 7.04 -2.03
N LEU A 54 14.36 7.24 -2.72
CA LEU A 54 14.35 7.63 -4.13
C LEU A 54 14.88 9.06 -4.37
N ARG A 55 15.05 9.89 -3.34
CA ARG A 55 15.65 11.24 -3.49
C ARG A 55 17.17 11.25 -3.28
N GLN A 56 17.78 10.13 -2.92
CA GLN A 56 19.22 10.04 -2.71
C GLN A 56 20.00 10.32 -4.01
N ASP A 57 21.16 10.95 -3.87
CA ASP A 57 21.98 11.39 -5.01
C ASP A 57 22.39 10.24 -5.94
N ALA A 58 22.70 9.07 -5.35
CA ALA A 58 23.07 7.87 -6.10
C ALA A 58 21.97 7.37 -7.05
N LEU A 59 20.70 7.74 -6.82
CA LEU A 59 19.57 7.30 -7.63
C LEU A 59 19.12 8.34 -8.66
N LYS A 60 19.70 9.55 -8.67
CA LYS A 60 19.27 10.66 -9.55
C LYS A 60 19.28 10.30 -11.04
N SER A 61 20.31 9.58 -11.51
CA SER A 61 20.43 9.17 -12.92
C SER A 61 19.36 8.17 -13.37
N PHE A 62 18.79 7.41 -12.43
CA PHE A 62 17.80 6.36 -12.71
C PHE A 62 16.36 6.83 -12.57
N ILE A 63 16.14 8.07 -12.12
CA ILE A 63 14.81 8.62 -11.82
C ILE A 63 14.53 9.82 -12.70
N GLN A 64 13.70 9.62 -13.72
CA GLN A 64 13.26 10.72 -14.58
C GLN A 64 12.23 11.63 -13.89
N ARG A 65 11.25 11.04 -13.19
CA ARG A 65 10.16 11.75 -12.50
C ARG A 65 9.44 10.82 -11.52
N GLU A 66 9.03 11.36 -10.37
CA GLU A 66 8.06 10.71 -9.49
C GLU A 66 6.65 10.72 -10.12
N ARG A 67 6.08 9.53 -10.37
CA ARG A 67 4.72 9.38 -10.90
C ARG A 67 3.70 9.63 -9.77
N LYS A 68 2.79 10.58 -10.02
CA LYS A 68 1.73 10.97 -9.09
C LYS A 68 0.44 10.28 -9.47
N LEU A 69 -0.19 9.56 -8.54
CA LEU A 69 -1.52 9.01 -8.76
C LEU A 69 -2.56 10.14 -8.69
N HIS A 70 -3.46 10.21 -9.66
CA HIS A 70 -4.50 11.24 -9.78
C HIS A 70 -3.99 12.69 -9.89
N GLY A 71 -2.80 12.92 -10.43
CA GLY A 71 -2.23 14.27 -10.61
C GLY A 71 -1.91 15.02 -9.30
N ARG A 72 -2.17 14.41 -8.14
CA ARG A 72 -1.95 15.02 -6.82
C ARG A 72 -0.63 14.55 -6.25
N THR A 73 0.10 15.49 -5.64
CA THR A 73 1.35 15.14 -4.96
C THR A 73 1.02 14.50 -3.62
N CYS A 74 1.57 13.31 -3.35
CA CYS A 74 1.51 12.65 -2.04
C CYS A 74 2.26 13.47 -0.97
N LYS A 75 1.65 14.56 -0.49
CA LYS A 75 2.21 15.43 0.56
C LYS A 75 1.42 15.36 1.87
N ARG A 76 0.14 15.03 1.82
CA ARG A 76 -0.76 15.00 2.99
C ARG A 76 -1.31 13.59 3.21
N MET A 77 -1.55 13.24 4.49
CA MET A 77 -2.05 11.93 4.94
C MET A 77 -3.24 11.42 4.10
N ARG A 78 -4.24 12.29 3.90
CA ARG A 78 -5.44 11.98 3.11
C ARG A 78 -5.14 11.63 1.65
N THR A 79 -4.17 12.29 1.03
CA THR A 79 -3.79 12.04 -0.37
C THR A 79 -2.98 10.75 -0.50
N ILE A 80 -2.16 10.43 0.51
CA ILE A 80 -1.39 9.18 0.53
C ILE A 80 -2.32 7.97 0.64
N LEU A 81 -3.36 8.06 1.48
CA LEU A 81 -4.32 6.98 1.61
C LEU A 81 -5.00 6.66 0.27
N ILE A 82 -5.39 7.67 -0.51
CA ILE A 82 -5.96 7.49 -1.85
C ILE A 82 -4.99 6.76 -2.79
N CYS A 83 -3.69 7.07 -2.71
CA CYS A 83 -2.68 6.38 -3.51
C CYS A 83 -2.49 4.92 -3.09
N LEU A 84 -2.60 4.61 -1.80
CA LEU A 84 -2.51 3.25 -1.29
C LEU A 84 -3.77 2.43 -1.61
N ARG A 85 -4.95 3.06 -1.61
CA ARG A 85 -6.25 2.46 -2.01
C ARG A 85 -6.24 1.94 -3.45
N ALA A 86 -5.77 2.77 -4.37
CA ALA A 86 -5.80 2.46 -5.79
C ALA A 86 -4.78 1.40 -6.26
N PHE A 87 -4.03 0.76 -5.35
CA PHE A 87 -3.16 -0.38 -5.65
C PHE A 87 -3.73 -1.72 -5.13
N GLN A 88 -4.92 -1.71 -4.51
CA GLN A 88 -5.55 -2.89 -3.89
C GLN A 88 -6.83 -3.36 -4.59
N ASP A 89 -7.17 -2.77 -5.73
CA ASP A 89 -8.16 -3.26 -6.70
C ASP A 89 -7.43 -3.72 -7.98
#